data_AF-A0A179DM34-F1
#
_entry.id   AF-A0A179DM34-F1
#
_cell.length_a   1.000
_cell.length_b   1.000
_cell.length_c   1.000
_cell.angle_alpha   90.00
_cell.angle_beta   90.00
_cell.angle_gamma   90.00
#
_symmetry.space_group_name_H-M   'P 1'
#
loop_
_entity.id
_entity.type
_entity.pdbx_description
1 polymer ?
#
loop_
_entity_poly.entity_id
_entity_poly.type
_entity_poly.pdbx_seq_one_letter_code
_entity_poly.pdbx_strand_id
1 'polypeptide(L)'
;MTSTDPDFANKVITVMLNKLVAANILEMTVAEIEGDAVFFYRKGRLPAVNKVAKQCKFIFEAFNDVITTFKQIDPENYKKYLSKNQLGVKIIIHHAYINIAKINGRIKLLGEDVILVHKLLKNSINLPCYILLTDSYLEKLKNKKAAANWFNWENLKRGKDKYEHFGVTYYSYIPLG
;
A
#
# COMPACT_ATOMS: atom_id res chain seq x y z
N MET A 1 -13.11 -9.69 23.13
CA MET A 1 -12.28 -10.65 22.37
C MET A 1 -12.89 -10.78 20.98
N THR A 2 -12.39 -10.04 20.00
CA THR A 2 -12.83 -10.17 18.59
C THR A 2 -12.18 -11.43 18.03
N SER A 3 -12.83 -12.58 18.24
CA SER A 3 -12.49 -13.79 17.47
C SER A 3 -12.98 -13.56 16.04
N THR A 4 -12.10 -12.99 15.22
CA THR A 4 -12.20 -13.04 13.77
C THR A 4 -12.52 -14.48 13.39
N ASP A 5 -13.61 -14.70 12.66
CA ASP A 5 -13.87 -15.99 12.04
C ASP A 5 -12.78 -16.20 10.97
N PRO A 6 -11.87 -17.17 11.14
CA PRO A 6 -10.74 -17.36 10.23
C PRO A 6 -11.19 -17.57 8.79
N ASP A 7 -12.33 -18.24 8.57
CA ASP A 7 -12.84 -18.53 7.24
C ASP A 7 -13.38 -17.27 6.56
N PHE A 8 -14.13 -16.45 7.31
CA PHE A 8 -14.60 -15.16 6.82
C PHE A 8 -13.42 -14.22 6.51
N ALA A 9 -12.41 -14.14 7.38
CA ALA A 9 -11.24 -13.30 7.14
C ALA A 9 -10.45 -13.74 5.92
N ASN A 10 -10.19 -15.04 5.77
CA ASN A 10 -9.51 -15.59 4.60
C ASN A 10 -10.28 -15.30 3.31
N LYS A 11 -11.62 -15.39 3.34
CA LYS A 11 -12.48 -15.04 2.22
C LYS A 11 -12.35 -13.55 1.86
N VAL A 12 -12.44 -12.66 2.84
CA VAL A 12 -12.30 -11.21 2.63
C VAL A 12 -10.92 -10.87 2.07
N ILE A 13 -9.85 -11.39 2.66
CA ILE A 13 -8.46 -11.16 2.22
C ILE A 13 -8.28 -11.65 0.78
N THR A 14 -8.75 -12.85 0.45
CA THR A 14 -8.62 -13.41 -0.91
C THR A 14 -9.34 -12.56 -1.95
N VAL A 15 -10.58 -12.14 -1.68
CA VAL A 15 -11.34 -11.26 -2.58
C VAL A 15 -10.64 -9.90 -2.71
N MET A 16 -10.16 -9.34 -1.60
CA MET A 16 -9.47 -8.07 -1.55
C MET A 16 -8.20 -8.09 -2.40
N LEU A 17 -7.29 -9.03 -2.17
CA LEU A 17 -6.01 -9.12 -2.89
C LEU A 17 -6.22 -9.25 -4.40
N ASN A 18 -7.17 -10.09 -4.83
CA ASN A 18 -7.50 -10.23 -6.25
C ASN A 18 -8.00 -8.91 -6.85
N LYS A 19 -8.87 -8.19 -6.14
CA LYS A 19 -9.37 -6.89 -6.60
C LYS A 19 -8.26 -5.84 -6.66
N LEU A 20 -7.37 -5.81 -5.67
CA LEU A 20 -6.23 -4.88 -5.64
C LEU A 20 -5.22 -5.15 -6.76
N VAL A 21 -4.93 -6.42 -7.06
CA VAL A 21 -4.09 -6.81 -8.21
C VAL A 21 -4.73 -6.39 -9.53
N ALA A 22 -6.05 -6.56 -9.68
CA ALA A 22 -6.76 -6.13 -10.88
C ALA A 22 -6.79 -4.59 -11.05
N ALA A 23 -6.66 -3.82 -9.96
CA ALA A 23 -6.63 -2.36 -9.99
C ALA A 23 -5.27 -1.76 -10.44
N ASN A 24 -4.30 -2.60 -10.83
CA ASN A 24 -2.95 -2.18 -11.24
C ASN A 24 -2.91 -1.58 -12.65
N ILE A 25 -3.20 -0.28 -12.75
CA ILE A 25 -3.14 0.50 -14.00
C ILE A 25 -1.72 0.90 -14.42
N LEU A 26 -0.72 0.71 -13.55
CA LEU A 26 0.68 1.00 -13.84
C LEU A 26 1.43 -0.18 -14.43
N GLU A 27 0.77 -1.30 -14.67
CA GLU A 27 1.37 -2.53 -15.21
C GLU A 27 2.60 -2.97 -14.40
N MET A 28 2.52 -2.80 -13.08
CA MET A 28 3.58 -3.24 -12.18
C MET A 28 3.59 -4.77 -12.09
N THR A 29 4.76 -5.37 -11.92
CA THR A 29 4.85 -6.80 -11.66
C THR A 29 4.56 -7.08 -10.19
N VAL A 30 3.76 -8.10 -9.90
CA VAL A 30 3.62 -8.62 -8.54
C VAL A 30 4.89 -9.41 -8.22
N ALA A 31 5.68 -8.92 -7.25
CA ALA A 31 6.82 -9.67 -6.74
C ALA A 31 6.33 -10.81 -5.85
N GLU A 32 5.52 -10.46 -4.84
CA GLU A 32 5.15 -11.34 -3.74
C GLU A 32 3.76 -10.99 -3.19
N ILE A 33 3.09 -11.99 -2.62
CA ILE A 33 1.88 -11.84 -1.81
C ILE A 33 2.23 -12.43 -0.43
N GLU A 34 2.13 -11.62 0.61
CA GLU A 34 2.51 -11.98 1.99
C GLU A 34 1.31 -11.79 2.91
N GLY A 35 0.58 -12.86 3.20
CA GLY A 35 -0.64 -12.79 4.01
C GLY A 35 -1.70 -11.91 3.33
N ASP A 36 -1.90 -10.70 3.86
CA ASP A 36 -2.85 -9.68 3.39
C ASP A 36 -2.19 -8.52 2.60
N ALA A 37 -0.91 -8.63 2.26
CA ALA A 37 -0.19 -7.62 1.50
C ALA A 37 0.18 -8.11 0.08
N VAL A 38 0.14 -7.19 -0.89
CA VAL A 38 0.68 -7.38 -2.25
C VAL A 38 1.85 -6.46 -2.46
N PHE A 39 3.01 -7.02 -2.84
CA PHE A 39 4.19 -6.24 -3.18
C PHE A 39 4.35 -6.10 -4.69
N PHE A 40 4.13 -4.89 -5.19
CA PHE A 40 4.34 -4.52 -6.59
C PHE A 40 5.71 -3.89 -6.82
N TYR A 41 6.30 -4.14 -7.98
CA TYR A 41 7.48 -3.41 -8.45
C TYR A 41 7.40 -3.07 -9.94
N ARG A 42 8.12 -2.02 -10.32
CA ARG A 42 8.30 -1.63 -11.72
C ARG A 42 9.71 -1.13 -11.94
N LYS A 43 10.36 -1.64 -12.98
CA LYS A 43 11.69 -1.19 -13.41
C LYS A 43 11.61 -0.03 -14.40
N GLY A 44 12.73 0.67 -14.53
CA GLY A 44 12.93 1.70 -15.54
C GLY A 44 12.49 3.07 -15.06
N ARG A 45 11.94 3.87 -15.98
CA ARG A 45 11.61 5.27 -15.70
C ARG A 45 10.49 5.36 -14.66
N LEU A 46 10.72 6.20 -13.64
CA LEU A 46 9.70 6.56 -12.65
C LEU A 46 8.43 7.07 -13.36
N PRO A 47 7.25 6.46 -13.09
CA PRO A 47 5.99 6.93 -13.65
C PRO A 47 5.71 8.39 -13.28
N ALA A 48 4.98 9.09 -14.14
CA ALA A 48 4.57 10.46 -13.85
C ALA A 48 3.72 10.49 -12.57
N VAL A 49 3.94 11.50 -11.72
CA VAL A 49 3.33 11.62 -10.39
C VAL A 49 1.80 11.52 -10.42
N ASN A 50 1.17 12.04 -11.48
CA ASN A 50 -0.28 11.96 -11.68
C ASN A 50 -0.76 10.53 -11.95
N LYS A 51 0.03 9.70 -12.64
CA LYS A 51 -0.29 8.28 -12.85
C LYS A 51 -0.14 7.49 -11.54
N VAL A 52 0.88 7.81 -10.73
CA VAL A 52 1.05 7.20 -9.40
C VAL A 52 -0.11 7.57 -8.48
N ALA A 53 -0.49 8.85 -8.42
CA ALA A 53 -1.64 9.29 -7.63
C ALA A 53 -2.94 8.61 -8.08
N LYS A 54 -3.17 8.50 -9.40
CA LYS A 54 -4.29 7.74 -9.96
C LYS A 54 -4.26 6.27 -9.54
N GLN A 55 -3.10 5.62 -9.55
CA GLN A 55 -2.95 4.24 -9.09
C GLN A 55 -3.38 4.07 -7.63
N CYS A 56 -2.96 4.99 -6.74
CA CYS A 56 -3.37 4.97 -5.34
C CYS A 56 -4.88 5.15 -5.19
N LYS A 57 -5.47 6.07 -5.97
CA LYS A 57 -6.92 6.29 -5.98
C LYS A 57 -7.68 5.03 -6.40
N PHE A 58 -7.27 4.38 -7.48
CA PHE A 58 -7.90 3.12 -7.94
C PHE A 58 -7.78 1.99 -6.93
N ILE A 59 -6.63 1.86 -6.24
CA ILE A 59 -6.46 0.87 -5.16
C ILE A 59 -7.43 1.17 -4.01
N PHE A 60 -7.59 2.42 -3.62
CA PHE A 60 -8.51 2.81 -2.54
C PHE A 60 -9.98 2.62 -2.92
N GLU A 61 -10.36 2.96 -4.16
CA GLU A 61 -11.70 2.68 -4.70
C GLU A 61 -11.98 1.17 -4.72
N ALA A 62 -11.05 0.37 -5.24
CA ALA A 62 -11.16 -1.09 -5.25
C ALA A 62 -11.32 -1.67 -3.83
N PHE A 63 -10.60 -1.13 -2.85
CA PHE A 63 -10.77 -1.49 -1.44
C PHE A 63 -12.20 -1.20 -0.96
N ASN A 64 -12.70 0.02 -1.17
CA ASN A 64 -14.04 0.42 -0.74
C ASN A 64 -15.15 -0.38 -1.44
N ASP A 65 -14.96 -0.74 -2.71
CA ASP A 65 -15.88 -1.60 -3.46
C ASP A 65 -16.02 -2.98 -2.82
N VAL A 66 -14.90 -3.58 -2.36
CA VAL A 66 -14.92 -4.88 -1.69
C VAL A 66 -15.65 -4.78 -0.35
N ILE A 67 -15.35 -3.76 0.46
CA ILE A 67 -16.05 -3.49 1.72
C ILE A 67 -17.57 -3.34 1.50
N THR A 68 -17.96 -2.58 0.47
CA THR A 68 -19.36 -2.35 0.10
C THR A 68 -20.04 -3.63 -0.38
N THR A 69 -19.32 -4.46 -1.13
CA THR A 69 -19.82 -5.76 -1.58
C THR A 69 -20.15 -6.66 -0.40
N PHE A 70 -19.23 -6.80 0.57
CA PHE A 70 -19.49 -7.60 1.78
C PHE A 70 -20.65 -7.06 2.61
N LYS A 71 -20.82 -5.73 2.69
CA LYS A 71 -21.99 -5.11 3.34
C LYS A 71 -23.31 -5.55 2.73
N GLN A 72 -23.34 -5.84 1.43
CA GLN A 72 -24.54 -6.25 0.70
C GLN A 72 -24.76 -7.77 0.74
N ILE A 73 -23.72 -8.56 0.49
CA ILE A 73 -23.84 -10.02 0.32
C ILE A 73 -23.78 -10.80 1.63
N ASP A 74 -23.19 -10.22 2.69
CA ASP A 74 -23.07 -10.84 4.01
C ASP A 74 -23.13 -9.76 5.12
N PRO A 75 -24.32 -9.14 5.33
CA PRO A 75 -24.46 -7.98 6.22
C PRO A 75 -24.12 -8.28 7.69
N GLU A 76 -24.38 -9.51 8.15
CA GLU A 76 -24.13 -9.93 9.54
C GLU A 76 -22.63 -9.98 9.84
N ASN A 77 -21.87 -10.70 9.02
CA ASN A 77 -20.41 -10.76 9.19
C ASN A 77 -19.75 -9.42 8.89
N TYR A 78 -20.25 -8.64 7.92
CA TYR A 78 -19.81 -7.26 7.72
C TYR A 78 -19.95 -6.44 9.00
N LYS A 79 -21.13 -6.46 9.65
CA LYS A 79 -21.38 -5.69 10.87
C LYS A 79 -20.45 -6.11 12.00
N LYS A 80 -20.14 -7.41 12.12
CA LYS A 80 -19.31 -7.97 13.18
C LYS A 80 -17.80 -7.73 12.99
N TYR A 81 -17.32 -7.79 11.75
CA TYR A 81 -15.90 -7.89 11.45
C TYR A 81 -15.31 -6.76 10.59
N LEU A 82 -16.12 -6.04 9.80
CA LEU A 82 -15.63 -5.03 8.84
C LEU A 82 -16.16 -3.62 9.12
N SER A 83 -17.25 -3.48 9.89
CA SER A 83 -17.84 -2.18 10.20
C SER A 83 -16.92 -1.32 11.06
N LYS A 84 -17.22 -0.02 11.19
CA LYS A 84 -16.48 0.93 12.06
C LYS A 84 -14.96 0.98 11.77
N ASN A 85 -14.56 0.81 10.51
CA ASN A 85 -13.15 0.85 10.09
C ASN A 85 -12.28 -0.21 10.77
N GLN A 86 -12.84 -1.40 11.07
CA GLN A 86 -12.07 -2.55 11.58
C GLN A 86 -11.05 -3.08 10.56
N LEU A 87 -11.26 -2.81 9.27
CA LEU A 87 -10.32 -3.08 8.20
C LEU A 87 -9.91 -1.77 7.52
N GLY A 88 -8.65 -1.68 7.11
CA GLY A 88 -8.10 -0.51 6.44
C GLY A 88 -7.02 -0.87 5.43
N VAL A 89 -6.57 0.11 4.64
CA VAL A 89 -5.57 -0.10 3.58
C VAL A 89 -4.43 0.89 3.67
N LYS A 90 -3.20 0.37 3.65
CA LYS A 90 -1.96 1.15 3.66
C LYS A 90 -1.31 1.06 2.29
N ILE A 91 -1.11 2.19 1.62
CA ILE A 91 -0.46 2.23 0.31
C ILE A 91 0.92 2.86 0.46
N ILE A 92 1.98 2.07 0.38
CA ILE A 92 3.36 2.53 0.57
C ILE A 92 4.04 2.71 -0.79
N ILE A 93 4.64 3.88 -1.02
CA ILE A 93 5.33 4.22 -2.26
C ILE A 93 6.80 4.52 -1.97
N HIS A 94 7.66 3.78 -2.67
CA HIS A 94 9.09 3.84 -2.49
C HIS A 94 9.83 3.78 -3.83
N HIS A 95 10.99 4.45 -3.89
CA HIS A 95 11.86 4.45 -5.05
C HIS A 95 13.28 4.16 -4.61
N ALA A 96 13.87 3.10 -5.17
CA ALA A 96 15.24 2.72 -4.88
C ALA A 96 15.88 1.97 -6.05
N TYR A 97 17.19 1.77 -5.94
CA TYR A 97 17.89 0.79 -6.74
C TYR A 97 17.79 -0.57 -6.04
N ILE A 98 17.30 -1.57 -6.76
CA ILE A 98 17.14 -2.92 -6.24
C ILE A 98 17.86 -3.92 -7.13
N ASN A 99 18.36 -4.98 -6.52
CA ASN A 99 18.90 -6.11 -7.26
C ASN A 99 17.78 -7.12 -7.52
N ILE A 100 17.78 -7.70 -8.71
CA ILE A 100 16.83 -8.75 -9.07
C ILE A 100 17.61 -10.03 -9.31
N ALA A 101 17.28 -11.06 -8.55
CA ALA A 101 17.84 -12.40 -8.72
C ALA A 101 16.76 -13.35 -9.25
N LYS A 102 17.18 -14.33 -10.06
CA LYS A 102 16.34 -15.47 -10.42
C LYS A 102 16.78 -16.68 -9.59
N ILE A 103 15.93 -17.12 -8.67
CA ILE A 103 16.20 -18.25 -7.78
C ILE A 103 15.16 -19.33 -8.06
N ASN A 104 15.61 -20.52 -8.48
CA ASN A 104 14.76 -21.65 -8.84
C ASN A 104 13.58 -21.27 -9.77
N GLY A 105 13.87 -20.49 -10.82
CA GLY A 105 12.86 -20.05 -11.79
C GLY A 105 12.02 -18.84 -11.36
N ARG A 106 12.06 -18.44 -10.08
CA ARG A 106 11.28 -17.32 -9.54
C ARG A 106 12.11 -16.04 -9.46
N ILE A 107 11.46 -14.90 -9.69
CA ILE A 107 12.09 -13.58 -9.53
C ILE A 107 12.05 -13.21 -8.05
N LYS A 108 13.19 -12.79 -7.49
CA LYS A 108 13.31 -12.27 -6.13
C LYS A 108 13.94 -10.88 -6.15
N LEU A 109 13.34 -9.94 -5.43
CA LEU A 109 13.91 -8.61 -5.21
C LEU A 109 14.83 -8.67 -3.98
N LEU A 110 16.02 -8.09 -4.10
CA LEU A 110 17.06 -8.09 -3.08
C LEU A 110 17.55 -6.65 -2.85
N GLY A 111 17.90 -6.36 -1.61
CA GLY A 111 18.47 -5.07 -1.20
C GLY A 111 17.87 -4.55 0.10
N GLU A 112 18.56 -3.59 0.71
CA GLU A 112 18.15 -2.96 1.97
C GLU A 112 16.79 -2.26 1.84
N ASP A 113 16.54 -1.60 0.70
CA ASP A 113 15.27 -0.92 0.42
C ASP A 113 14.07 -1.88 0.36
N VAL A 114 14.27 -3.14 -0.07
CA VAL A 114 13.21 -4.15 -0.03
C VAL A 114 12.82 -4.41 1.42
N ILE A 115 13.81 -4.66 2.28
CA ILE A 115 13.60 -4.88 3.71
C ILE A 115 12.93 -3.66 4.36
N LEU A 116 13.36 -2.45 4.00
CA LEU A 116 12.78 -1.20 4.51
C LEU A 116 11.29 -1.09 4.17
N VAL A 117 10.88 -1.40 2.94
CA VAL A 117 9.47 -1.37 2.52
C VAL A 117 8.62 -2.33 3.36
N HIS A 118 9.11 -3.54 3.63
CA HIS A 118 8.40 -4.48 4.52
C HIS A 118 8.32 -3.93 5.96
N LYS A 119 9.39 -3.30 6.47
CA LYS A 119 9.37 -2.67 7.80
C LYS A 119 8.40 -1.48 7.86
N LEU A 120 8.28 -0.71 6.79
CA LEU A 120 7.35 0.42 6.69
C LEU A 120 5.88 0.02 6.80
N LEU A 121 5.50 -1.25 6.57
CA LEU A 121 4.14 -1.73 6.86
C LEU A 121 3.81 -1.67 8.37
N LYS A 122 4.84 -1.80 9.21
CA LYS A 122 4.80 -1.69 10.68
C LYS A 122 5.33 -0.33 11.12
N ASN A 123 4.60 0.73 10.75
CA ASN A 123 4.90 2.12 11.14
C ASN A 123 3.96 2.62 12.26
N SER A 124 4.27 3.80 12.81
CA SER A 124 3.53 4.41 13.93
C SER A 124 2.28 5.20 13.54
N ILE A 125 1.89 5.25 12.26
CA ILE A 125 0.70 5.97 11.81
C ILE A 125 -0.56 5.23 12.31
N ASN A 126 -1.28 5.86 13.24
CA ASN A 126 -2.53 5.34 13.79
C ASN A 126 -3.75 5.76 12.95
N LEU A 127 -3.75 5.42 11.66
CA LEU A 127 -4.87 5.65 10.74
C LEU A 127 -5.19 4.34 10.01
N PRO A 128 -6.48 4.02 9.78
CA PRO A 128 -6.86 2.78 9.10
C PRO A 128 -6.47 2.81 7.61
N CYS A 129 -6.65 3.96 6.95
CA CYS A 129 -6.41 4.11 5.52
C CYS A 129 -5.49 5.31 5.25
N TYR A 130 -4.40 5.10 4.53
CA TYR A 130 -3.49 6.17 4.13
C TYR A 130 -2.57 5.78 2.97
N ILE A 131 -2.01 6.82 2.32
CA ILE A 131 -0.87 6.70 1.42
C ILE A 131 0.38 7.15 2.16
N LEU A 132 1.46 6.39 2.11
CA LEU A 132 2.78 6.76 2.62
C LEU A 132 3.75 6.93 1.46
N LEU A 133 4.40 8.08 1.40
CA LEU A 133 5.41 8.45 0.42
C LEU A 133 6.75 8.57 1.15
N THR A 134 7.68 7.67 0.86
CA THR A 134 9.04 7.75 1.42
C THR A 134 9.79 8.97 0.88
N ASP A 135 10.73 9.50 1.66
CA ASP A 135 11.53 10.65 1.22
C ASP A 135 12.33 10.32 -0.06
N SER A 136 12.82 9.09 -0.21
CA SER A 136 13.53 8.67 -1.45
C SER A 136 12.64 8.75 -2.69
N TYR A 137 11.33 8.49 -2.58
CA TYR A 137 10.39 8.70 -3.68
C TYR A 137 10.17 10.18 -3.95
N LEU A 138 9.94 10.98 -2.90
CA LEU A 138 9.66 12.42 -3.01
C LEU A 138 10.83 13.20 -3.61
N GLU A 139 12.06 12.82 -3.30
CA GLU A 139 13.29 13.42 -3.84
C GLU A 139 13.43 13.22 -5.35
N LYS A 140 12.83 12.18 -5.93
CA LYS A 140 12.85 11.95 -7.38
C LYS A 140 11.78 12.73 -8.13
N LEU A 141 10.83 13.34 -7.44
CA LEU A 141 9.79 14.14 -8.06
C LEU A 141 10.35 15.48 -8.54
N LYS A 142 10.54 15.60 -9.85
CA LYS A 142 11.04 16.83 -10.50
C LYS A 142 10.14 18.05 -10.26
N ASN A 143 8.83 17.84 -10.11
CA ASN A 143 7.86 18.91 -9.95
C ASN A 143 7.02 18.71 -8.68
N LYS A 144 7.51 19.27 -7.57
CA LYS A 144 6.81 19.23 -6.28
C LYS A 144 5.46 19.96 -6.30
N LYS A 145 5.29 21.00 -7.13
CA LYS A 145 3.98 21.68 -7.31
C LYS A 145 2.95 20.79 -7.99
N ALA A 146 3.35 20.04 -9.01
CA ALA A 146 2.45 19.06 -9.64
C ALA A 146 2.09 17.92 -8.67
N ALA A 147 3.06 17.46 -7.88
CA ALA A 147 2.79 16.49 -6.82
C ALA A 147 1.79 17.04 -5.79
N ALA A 148 1.84 18.36 -5.51
CA ALA A 148 0.91 19.00 -4.61
C ALA A 148 -0.54 18.88 -5.04
N ASN A 149 -0.81 19.09 -6.32
CA ASN A 149 -2.17 19.00 -6.86
C ASN A 149 -2.70 17.56 -6.89
N TRP A 150 -1.86 16.59 -7.27
CA TRP A 150 -2.32 15.20 -7.48
C TRP A 150 -2.45 14.38 -6.20
N PHE A 151 -1.59 14.64 -5.22
CA PHE A 151 -1.66 13.98 -3.92
C PHE A 151 -2.38 14.83 -2.84
N ASN A 152 -2.89 16.00 -3.22
CA ASN A 152 -3.47 16.97 -2.30
C ASN A 152 -2.51 17.27 -1.12
N TRP A 153 -1.31 17.74 -1.45
CA TRP A 153 -0.19 17.85 -0.50
C TRP A 153 -0.44 18.84 0.64
N GLU A 154 -1.46 19.69 0.55
CA GLU A 154 -1.92 20.48 1.70
C GLU A 154 -2.32 19.57 2.88
N ASN A 155 -2.78 18.34 2.61
CA ASN A 155 -3.08 17.32 3.61
C ASN A 155 -1.91 16.40 3.95
N LEU A 156 -0.72 16.67 3.38
CA LEU A 156 0.45 15.85 3.57
C LEU A 156 1.02 16.08 4.98
N LYS A 157 0.96 15.03 5.79
CA LYS A 157 1.53 15.00 7.14
C LYS A 157 2.93 14.41 7.08
N ARG A 158 3.81 14.87 7.97
CA ARG A 158 5.15 14.29 8.15
C ARG A 158 5.12 13.23 9.23
N GLY A 159 5.88 12.16 9.02
CA GLY A 159 6.10 11.12 10.01
C GLY A 159 7.55 10.63 9.99
N LYS A 160 7.90 9.88 11.02
CA LYS A 160 9.19 9.22 11.13
C LYS A 160 9.05 7.98 12.00
N ASP A 161 9.80 6.95 11.68
CA ASP A 161 9.96 5.78 12.52
C ASP A 161 11.42 5.40 12.62
N LYS A 162 11.79 4.73 13.72
CA LYS A 162 13.14 4.18 13.89
C LYS A 162 13.09 2.69 13.65
N TYR A 163 13.92 2.21 12.73
CA TYR A 163 14.04 0.80 12.42
C TYR A 163 15.47 0.33 12.71
N GLU A 164 15.58 -0.84 13.34
CA GLU A 164 16.87 -1.50 13.57
C GLU A 164 17.61 -1.68 12.23
N HIS A 165 18.89 -1.31 12.21
CA HIS A 165 19.78 -1.26 11.04
C HIS A 165 19.50 -0.19 9.97
N PHE A 166 18.38 0.54 10.03
CA PHE A 166 18.05 1.63 9.09
C PHE A 166 18.03 3.02 9.74
N GLY A 167 18.11 3.09 11.08
CA GLY A 167 18.05 4.35 11.79
C GLY A 167 16.68 5.00 11.69
N VAL A 168 16.64 6.34 11.63
CA VAL A 168 15.39 7.09 11.51
C VAL A 168 15.02 7.20 10.04
N THR A 169 13.88 6.63 9.67
CA THR A 169 13.29 6.77 8.34
C THR A 169 12.22 7.85 8.38
N TYR A 170 12.39 8.86 7.53
CA TYR A 170 11.42 9.93 7.36
C TYR A 170 10.53 9.65 6.16
N TYR A 171 9.27 10.05 6.28
CA TYR A 171 8.28 9.91 5.23
C TYR A 171 7.20 10.96 5.35
N SER A 172 6.40 11.05 4.31
CA SER A 172 5.15 11.80 4.30
C SER A 172 3.97 10.86 4.16
N TYR A 173 2.82 11.22 4.69
CA TYR A 173 1.61 10.43 4.52
C TYR A 173 0.36 11.30 4.36
N ILE A 174 -0.63 10.73 3.68
CA ILE A 174 -1.92 11.36 3.37
C ILE A 174 -3.00 10.43 3.91
N PRO A 175 -3.79 10.86 4.92
CA PRO A 175 -4.97 10.12 5.34
C PRO A 175 -5.94 9.91 4.17
N LEU A 176 -6.51 8.72 4.07
CA LEU A 176 -7.58 8.42 3.14
C LEU A 176 -8.88 8.31 3.94
N GLY A 177 -9.82 9.22 3.69
CA GLY A 177 -11.08 9.31 4.43
C GLY A 177 -11.76 10.64 4.17
#